data_AF-A0A1E4FB49-F1
#
_entry.id   AF-A0A1E4FB49-F1
#
_cell.length_a   1.000
_cell.length_b   1.000
_cell.length_c   1.000
_cell.angle_alpha   90.00
_cell.angle_beta   90.00
_cell.angle_gamma   90.00
#
_symmetry.space_group_name_H-M   'P 1'
#
loop_
_entity.id
_entity.type
_entity.pdbx_description
1 polymer ?
#
loop_
_entity_poly.entity_id
_entity_poly.type
_entity_poly.pdbx_seq_one_letter_code
_entity_poly.pdbx_strand_id
1 'polypeptide(L)'
;MPLNMFGKMAGIAALALGLSACVDVDIDVALTSTTTARATMTQTMSADLYAMVKMEAENATSEEPGFCDEGTLAENADGSATCSIIEEGAFADLDLGQDEGGMSFTEAGPGLVRIALPTAEMTQGLGVDDEMDEETRQMVLAFFEGHSITVSFSGAEVVDTNMTRAADGRSASQVIPMTALINGTLDIPSELFAVVRAP
;
A
#
# COMPACT_ATOMS: atom_id res chain seq x y z
N MET A 1 -20.99 -23.33 -18.25
CA MET A 1 -22.04 -22.83 -17.33
C MET A 1 -22.13 -23.79 -16.15
N PRO A 2 -22.29 -23.32 -14.91
CA PRO A 2 -21.38 -22.46 -14.15
C PRO A 2 -20.97 -23.15 -12.83
N LEU A 3 -19.71 -22.99 -12.40
CA LEU A 3 -19.30 -23.27 -11.01
C LEU A 3 -19.24 -21.92 -10.28
N ASN A 4 -20.01 -21.86 -9.19
CA ASN A 4 -20.47 -20.68 -8.47
C ASN A 4 -19.33 -19.92 -7.74
N MET A 5 -19.20 -18.62 -8.06
CA MET A 5 -19.64 -17.48 -7.24
C MET A 5 -19.45 -17.50 -5.70
N PHE A 6 -18.36 -18.08 -5.16
CA PHE A 6 -18.04 -17.93 -3.72
C PHE A 6 -16.58 -17.55 -3.39
N GLY A 7 -15.75 -17.25 -4.39
CA GLY A 7 -14.32 -16.95 -4.17
C GLY A 7 -13.91 -15.48 -4.14
N LYS A 8 -14.85 -14.51 -4.20
CA LYS A 8 -14.53 -13.08 -4.39
C LYS A 8 -14.90 -12.15 -3.23
N MET A 9 -15.07 -12.67 -2.01
CA MET A 9 -15.34 -11.83 -0.81
C MET A 9 -14.37 -12.13 0.35
N ALA A 10 -13.12 -12.52 0.05
CA ALA A 10 -12.10 -12.74 1.07
C ALA A 10 -10.99 -11.65 1.07
N GLY A 11 -10.76 -10.97 -0.06
CA GLY A 11 -9.66 -10.00 -0.18
C GLY A 11 -9.83 -8.78 0.74
N ILE A 12 -11.01 -8.17 0.75
CA ILE A 12 -11.23 -6.87 1.42
C ILE A 12 -11.33 -6.99 2.95
N ALA A 13 -11.88 -8.09 3.47
CA ALA A 13 -12.01 -8.29 4.92
C ALA A 13 -10.69 -8.72 5.58
N ALA A 14 -9.84 -9.47 4.87
CA ALA A 14 -8.50 -9.84 5.35
C ALA A 14 -7.54 -8.63 5.32
N LEU A 15 -7.62 -7.80 4.27
CA LEU A 15 -6.86 -6.55 4.19
C LEU A 15 -7.28 -5.55 5.28
N ALA A 16 -8.58 -5.41 5.57
CA ALA A 16 -9.06 -4.47 6.58
C ALA A 16 -8.64 -4.83 8.03
N LEU A 17 -8.44 -6.12 8.33
CA LEU A 17 -7.98 -6.58 9.66
C LEU A 17 -6.44 -6.71 9.75
N GLY A 18 -5.75 -6.96 8.63
CA GLY A 18 -4.28 -6.99 8.57
C GLY A 18 -3.63 -5.60 8.50
N LEU A 19 -4.24 -4.67 7.76
CA LEU A 19 -3.75 -3.28 7.65
C LEU A 19 -3.93 -2.50 8.96
N SER A 20 -4.83 -2.93 9.86
CA SER A 20 -5.01 -2.25 11.15
C SER A 20 -3.84 -2.40 12.13
N ALA A 21 -2.88 -3.29 11.86
CA ALA A 21 -1.69 -3.48 12.70
C ALA A 21 -0.40 -2.90 12.09
N CYS A 22 -0.41 -2.54 10.81
CA CYS A 22 0.75 -1.93 10.17
C CYS A 22 0.73 -0.43 10.44
N VAL A 23 1.84 0.10 10.93
CA VAL A 23 1.97 1.52 11.22
C VAL A 23 2.42 2.27 9.97
N ASP A 24 3.29 1.69 9.14
CA ASP A 24 3.73 2.30 7.89
C ASP A 24 3.60 1.31 6.73
N VAL A 25 3.24 1.84 5.55
CA VAL A 25 3.13 1.05 4.31
C VAL A 25 3.83 1.79 3.18
N ASP A 26 4.81 1.15 2.55
CA ASP A 26 5.47 1.65 1.35
C ASP A 26 5.11 0.76 0.16
N ILE A 27 4.58 1.38 -0.90
CA ILE A 27 4.29 0.74 -2.19
C ILE A 27 5.24 1.35 -3.22
N ASP A 28 6.22 0.58 -3.67
CA ASP A 28 7.14 0.95 -4.74
C ASP A 28 6.83 0.17 -6.02
N VAL A 29 6.61 0.87 -7.11
CA VAL A 29 6.39 0.26 -8.43
C VAL A 29 7.45 0.75 -9.40
N ALA A 30 8.35 -0.16 -9.76
CA ALA A 30 9.46 0.09 -10.66
C ALA A 30 9.19 -0.55 -12.03
N LEU A 31 9.20 0.25 -13.09
CA LEU A 31 9.16 -0.29 -14.45
C LEU A 31 10.44 -1.08 -14.74
N THR A 32 10.28 -2.29 -15.24
CA THR A 32 11.40 -3.13 -15.70
C THR A 32 11.44 -3.20 -17.23
N SER A 33 10.34 -2.87 -17.92
CA SER A 33 10.26 -2.65 -19.36
C SER A 33 9.02 -1.82 -19.72
N THR A 34 8.69 -1.71 -21.01
CA THR A 34 7.45 -1.09 -21.48
C THR A 34 6.19 -1.91 -21.18
N THR A 35 6.33 -3.15 -20.72
CA THR A 35 5.21 -4.08 -20.46
C THR A 35 5.32 -4.83 -19.13
N THR A 36 6.38 -4.58 -18.36
CA THR A 36 6.66 -5.29 -17.11
C THR A 36 7.06 -4.32 -16.02
N ALA A 37 6.71 -4.65 -14.78
CA ALA A 37 7.11 -3.91 -13.59
C ALA A 37 7.44 -4.88 -12.45
N ARG A 38 8.12 -4.33 -11.45
CA ARG A 38 8.29 -4.91 -10.13
C ARG A 38 7.52 -4.05 -9.15
N ALA A 39 6.61 -4.65 -8.40
CA ALA A 39 5.95 -4.01 -7.27
C ALA A 39 6.55 -4.56 -5.97
N THR A 40 6.91 -3.66 -5.06
CA THR A 40 7.37 -4.00 -3.72
C THR A 40 6.43 -3.33 -2.74
N MET A 41 5.75 -4.14 -1.92
CA MET A 41 4.97 -3.66 -0.80
C MET A 41 5.75 -3.96 0.48
N THR A 42 6.04 -2.93 1.26
CA THR A 42 6.70 -3.02 2.54
C THR A 42 5.75 -2.53 3.62
N GLN A 43 5.48 -3.40 4.59
CA GLN A 43 4.61 -3.10 5.72
C GLN A 43 5.45 -3.16 7.00
N THR A 44 5.43 -2.10 7.79
CA THR A 44 6.16 -2.03 9.06
C THR A 44 5.18 -1.96 10.21
N MET A 45 5.43 -2.79 11.23
CA MET A 45 4.68 -2.83 12.48
C MET A 45 5.59 -2.39 13.62
N SER A 46 5.06 -1.56 14.52
CA SER A 46 5.80 -1.06 15.68
C SER A 46 6.21 -2.19 16.62
N ALA A 47 7.25 -1.95 17.43
CA ALA A 47 7.78 -2.95 18.35
C ALA A 47 6.71 -3.48 19.33
N ASP A 48 5.88 -2.59 19.85
CA ASP A 48 4.82 -2.94 20.79
C ASP A 48 3.77 -3.85 20.15
N LEU A 49 3.29 -3.51 18.95
CA LEU A 49 2.33 -4.35 18.23
C LEU A 49 2.93 -5.69 17.83
N TYR A 50 4.16 -5.69 17.32
CA TYR A 50 4.82 -6.93 16.91
C TYR A 50 5.04 -7.88 18.08
N ALA A 51 5.39 -7.35 19.26
CA ALA A 51 5.50 -8.15 20.48
C ALA A 51 4.18 -8.83 20.84
N MET A 52 3.05 -8.12 20.74
CA MET A 52 1.72 -8.71 20.97
C MET A 52 1.40 -9.80 19.95
N VAL A 53 1.61 -9.55 18.65
CA VAL A 53 1.37 -10.52 17.57
C VAL A 53 2.21 -11.79 17.77
N LYS A 54 3.49 -11.66 18.17
CA LYS A 54 4.32 -12.82 18.51
C LYS A 54 3.77 -13.60 19.69
N MET A 55 3.34 -12.91 20.74
CA MET A 55 2.73 -13.57 21.91
C MET A 55 1.43 -14.28 21.54
N GLU A 56 0.60 -13.71 20.67
CA GLU A 56 -0.62 -14.35 20.19
C GLU A 56 -0.32 -15.58 19.33
N ALA A 57 0.64 -15.47 18.41
CA ALA A 57 1.08 -16.59 17.59
C ALA A 57 1.65 -17.76 18.42
N GLU A 58 2.32 -17.47 19.54
CA GLU A 58 2.80 -18.47 20.49
C GLU A 58 1.67 -19.16 21.28
N ASN A 59 0.51 -18.51 21.40
CA ASN A 59 -0.66 -19.01 22.13
C ASN A 59 -1.79 -19.54 21.21
N ALA A 60 -1.69 -19.31 19.90
CA ALA A 60 -2.72 -19.68 18.93
C ALA A 60 -2.63 -21.14 18.49
N THR A 61 -3.77 -21.82 18.44
CA THR A 61 -3.94 -23.09 17.71
C THR A 61 -4.02 -22.83 16.19
N SER A 62 -2.89 -22.43 15.60
CA SER A 62 -2.43 -22.66 14.21
C SER A 62 -3.39 -22.56 13.00
N GLU A 63 -4.35 -21.61 12.95
CA GLU A 63 -5.17 -21.42 11.73
C GLU A 63 -5.34 -19.95 11.26
N GLU A 64 -4.80 -18.94 11.95
CA GLU A 64 -4.85 -17.55 11.47
C GLU A 64 -3.59 -17.16 10.68
N PRO A 65 -3.73 -16.42 9.56
CA PRO A 65 -2.58 -15.98 8.76
C PRO A 65 -1.68 -15.06 9.59
N GLY A 66 -0.39 -15.36 9.61
CA GLY A 66 0.62 -14.56 10.27
C GLY A 66 0.88 -13.23 9.54
N PHE A 67 1.46 -12.27 10.27
CA PHE A 67 1.80 -10.94 9.78
C PHE A 67 2.59 -10.92 8.45
N CYS A 68 3.37 -11.95 8.16
CA CYS A 68 4.20 -11.99 6.95
C CYS A 68 4.28 -13.39 6.33
N ASP A 69 3.13 -14.02 6.11
CA ASP A 69 3.07 -15.37 5.53
C ASP A 69 3.42 -15.41 4.04
N GLU A 70 3.12 -14.34 3.30
CA GLU A 70 3.32 -14.23 1.85
C GLU A 70 4.55 -13.39 1.47
N GLY A 71 5.41 -13.06 2.44
CA GLY A 71 6.53 -12.13 2.25
C GLY A 71 7.83 -12.54 2.94
N THR A 72 8.78 -11.62 2.94
CA THR A 72 10.02 -11.72 3.70
C THR A 72 9.93 -10.87 4.95
N LEU A 73 9.98 -11.53 6.10
CA LEU A 73 10.00 -10.87 7.41
C LEU A 73 11.42 -10.44 7.79
N ALA A 74 11.56 -9.20 8.22
CA ALA A 74 12.77 -8.66 8.83
C ALA A 74 12.44 -8.09 10.22
N GLU A 75 13.11 -8.60 11.26
CA GLU A 75 13.07 -8.00 12.60
C GLU A 75 14.14 -6.91 12.70
N ASN A 76 13.71 -5.70 13.05
CA ASN A 76 14.57 -4.53 13.12
C ASN A 76 15.21 -4.40 14.52
N ALA A 77 16.32 -3.67 14.60
CA ALA A 77 17.08 -3.51 15.84
C ALA A 77 16.33 -2.71 16.93
N ASP A 78 15.33 -1.92 16.54
CA ASP A 78 14.43 -1.17 17.44
C ASP A 78 13.26 -2.01 17.96
N GLY A 79 13.17 -3.28 17.55
CA GLY A 79 12.11 -4.21 17.92
C GLY A 79 10.90 -4.19 16.99
N SER A 80 10.83 -3.27 16.01
CA SER A 80 9.81 -3.30 14.97
C SER A 80 10.01 -4.48 14.01
N ALA A 81 8.99 -4.80 13.24
CA ALA A 81 9.07 -5.82 12.19
C ALA A 81 8.58 -5.28 10.86
N THR A 82 9.29 -5.67 9.81
CA THR A 82 8.96 -5.29 8.44
C THR A 82 8.66 -6.54 7.62
N CYS A 83 7.48 -6.59 6.99
CA CYS A 83 7.16 -7.57 5.97
C CYS A 83 7.35 -6.96 4.59
N SER A 84 8.10 -7.62 3.71
CA SER A 84 8.27 -7.19 2.32
C SER A 84 7.76 -8.24 1.34
N ILE A 85 6.82 -7.85 0.50
CA ILE A 85 6.23 -8.66 -0.56
C ILE A 85 6.72 -8.08 -1.89
N ILE A 86 7.27 -8.92 -2.76
CA ILE A 86 7.80 -8.51 -4.06
C ILE A 86 7.12 -9.33 -5.14
N GLU A 87 6.45 -8.63 -6.06
CA GLU A 87 5.91 -9.20 -7.28
C GLU A 87 6.62 -8.61 -8.49
N GLU A 88 6.97 -9.44 -9.46
CA GLU A 88 7.55 -8.97 -10.72
C GLU A 88 6.98 -9.77 -11.89
N GLY A 89 6.56 -9.07 -12.93
CA GLY A 89 5.94 -9.71 -14.07
C GLY A 89 5.42 -8.72 -15.11
N ALA A 90 4.61 -9.23 -16.03
CA ALA A 90 3.86 -8.38 -16.94
C ALA A 90 2.80 -7.60 -16.17
N PHE A 91 2.41 -6.42 -16.65
CA PHE A 91 1.42 -5.59 -15.97
C PHE A 91 0.11 -6.35 -15.67
N ALA A 92 -0.33 -7.24 -16.56
CA ALA A 92 -1.55 -8.01 -16.39
C ALA A 92 -1.47 -9.11 -15.32
N ASP A 93 -0.25 -9.48 -14.90
CA ASP A 93 -0.01 -10.57 -13.95
C ASP A 93 0.28 -10.04 -12.52
N LEU A 94 0.43 -8.71 -12.34
CA LEU A 94 0.67 -8.08 -11.04
C LEU A 94 -0.64 -7.84 -10.30
N ASP A 95 -0.74 -8.29 -9.05
CA ASP A 95 -1.94 -8.05 -8.23
C ASP A 95 -1.83 -6.72 -7.47
N LEU A 96 -2.20 -5.64 -8.15
CA LEU A 96 -2.17 -4.27 -7.61
C LEU A 96 -3.57 -3.66 -7.51
N GLY A 97 -4.58 -4.52 -7.34
CA GLY A 97 -5.99 -4.12 -7.28
C GLY A 97 -6.54 -3.63 -8.62
N GLN A 98 -5.89 -3.94 -9.75
CA GLN A 98 -6.23 -3.40 -11.08
C GLN A 98 -7.68 -3.76 -11.50
N ASP A 99 -8.14 -4.96 -11.13
CA ASP A 99 -9.51 -5.45 -11.38
C ASP A 99 -10.57 -4.72 -10.54
N GLU A 100 -10.16 -4.08 -9.45
CA GLU A 100 -11.01 -3.37 -8.49
C GLU A 100 -10.92 -1.85 -8.64
N GLY A 101 -10.24 -1.37 -9.69
CA GLY A 101 -10.05 0.07 -9.93
C GLY A 101 -8.84 0.68 -9.22
N GLY A 102 -7.90 -0.16 -8.77
CA GLY A 102 -6.60 0.23 -8.22
C GLY A 102 -5.61 0.70 -9.28
N MET A 103 -4.37 0.24 -9.21
CA MET A 103 -3.30 0.76 -10.07
C MET A 103 -3.53 0.42 -11.56
N SER A 104 -3.10 1.30 -12.46
CA SER A 104 -3.18 1.09 -13.90
C SER A 104 -1.89 1.45 -14.62
N PHE A 105 -1.61 0.73 -15.72
CA PHE A 105 -0.48 0.96 -16.61
C PHE A 105 -1.00 1.22 -18.03
N THR A 106 -0.61 2.35 -18.63
CA THR A 106 -1.02 2.72 -19.99
C THR A 106 0.15 3.21 -20.82
N GLU A 107 0.17 2.91 -22.12
CA GLU A 107 1.17 3.45 -23.04
C GLU A 107 0.97 4.96 -23.21
N ALA A 108 2.03 5.75 -22.98
CA ALA A 108 2.02 7.21 -23.06
C ALA A 108 2.87 7.76 -24.22
N GLY A 109 3.38 6.87 -25.07
CA GLY A 109 4.25 7.16 -26.21
C GLY A 109 5.43 6.19 -26.30
N PRO A 110 6.33 6.37 -27.29
CA PRO A 110 7.44 5.45 -27.52
C PRO A 110 8.35 5.31 -26.28
N GLY A 111 8.32 4.12 -25.67
CA GLY A 111 9.10 3.81 -24.47
C GLY A 111 8.62 4.49 -23.18
N LEU A 112 7.43 5.08 -23.19
CA LEU A 112 6.82 5.76 -22.05
C LEU A 112 5.59 5.01 -21.57
N VAL A 113 5.52 4.77 -20.27
CA VAL A 113 4.38 4.16 -19.59
C VAL A 113 3.87 5.13 -18.54
N ARG A 114 2.56 5.37 -18.53
CA ARG A 114 1.87 6.08 -17.46
C ARG A 114 1.43 5.05 -16.41
N ILE A 115 1.91 5.22 -15.19
CA ILE A 115 1.44 4.53 -13.99
C ILE A 115 0.48 5.48 -13.29
N ALA A 116 -0.70 5.00 -12.92
CA ALA A 116 -1.69 5.81 -12.22
C ALA A 116 -2.44 5.03 -11.14
N LEU A 117 -2.70 5.69 -10.02
CA LEU A 117 -3.45 5.18 -8.88
C LEU A 117 -4.63 6.12 -8.58
N PRO A 118 -5.88 5.68 -8.78
CA PRO A 118 -7.05 6.41 -8.33
C PRO A 118 -7.08 6.56 -6.81
N THR A 119 -7.44 7.72 -6.31
CA THR A 119 -7.46 8.03 -4.86
C THR A 119 -8.87 8.27 -4.32
N ALA A 120 -9.89 8.06 -5.17
CA ALA A 120 -11.28 8.31 -4.82
C ALA A 120 -11.75 7.47 -3.61
N GLU A 121 -11.24 6.25 -3.44
CA GLU A 121 -11.55 5.42 -2.27
C GLU A 121 -10.76 5.86 -1.04
N MET A 122 -9.51 6.29 -1.20
CA MET A 122 -8.67 6.80 -0.11
C MET A 122 -9.25 8.07 0.53
N THR A 123 -9.85 8.93 -0.29
CA THR A 123 -10.43 10.21 0.15
C THR A 123 -11.78 10.07 0.83
N GLN A 124 -12.44 8.91 0.75
CA GLN A 124 -13.67 8.63 1.50
C GLN A 124 -13.42 8.39 3.00
N GLY A 125 -12.14 8.32 3.42
CA GLY A 125 -11.74 8.06 4.79
C GLY A 125 -11.92 6.60 5.18
N LEU A 126 -11.25 6.17 6.26
CA LEU A 126 -11.37 4.81 6.79
C LEU A 126 -12.71 4.57 7.54
N GLY A 127 -13.61 5.55 7.57
CA GLY A 127 -14.94 5.41 8.15
C GLY A 127 -14.96 5.25 9.67
N VAL A 128 -13.88 5.66 10.35
CA VAL A 128 -13.67 5.47 11.80
C VAL A 128 -14.55 6.43 12.64
N ASP A 129 -15.19 7.42 12.02
CA ASP A 129 -15.83 8.56 12.70
C ASP A 129 -17.25 8.32 13.23
N ASP A 130 -18.06 7.43 12.65
CA ASP A 130 -19.49 7.35 13.01
C ASP A 130 -19.75 6.50 14.28
N GLU A 131 -18.81 5.66 14.70
CA GLU A 131 -18.98 4.72 15.83
C GLU A 131 -18.06 4.98 17.02
N MET A 132 -17.09 5.91 16.92
CA MET A 132 -16.10 6.17 17.97
C MET A 132 -16.38 7.46 18.72
N ASP A 133 -16.29 7.39 20.05
CA ASP A 133 -16.31 8.59 20.89
C ASP A 133 -15.00 9.39 20.75
N GLU A 134 -15.05 10.66 21.14
CA GLU A 134 -13.93 11.59 20.98
C GLU A 134 -12.65 11.14 21.70
N GLU A 135 -12.75 10.45 22.85
CA GLU A 135 -11.58 9.98 23.59
C GLU A 135 -10.88 8.85 22.81
N THR A 136 -11.66 7.88 22.34
CA THR A 136 -11.15 6.77 21.51
C THR A 136 -10.58 7.30 20.18
N ARG A 137 -11.20 8.32 19.57
CA ARG A 137 -10.69 8.96 18.34
C ARG A 137 -9.33 9.61 18.56
N GLN A 138 -9.15 10.37 19.64
CA GLN A 138 -7.87 11.00 19.98
C GLN A 138 -6.78 9.95 20.23
N MET A 139 -7.13 8.83 20.87
CA MET A 139 -6.20 7.72 21.07
C MET A 139 -5.75 7.10 19.74
N VAL A 140 -6.68 6.85 18.81
CA VAL A 140 -6.35 6.34 17.46
C VAL A 140 -5.50 7.33 16.67
N LEU A 141 -5.83 8.62 16.69
CA LEU A 141 -5.05 9.64 16.01
C LEU A 141 -3.63 9.76 16.57
N ALA A 142 -3.48 9.69 17.89
CA ALA A 142 -2.17 9.67 18.53
C ALA A 142 -1.37 8.41 18.19
N PHE A 143 -2.05 7.26 18.05
CA PHE A 143 -1.42 6.02 17.63
C PHE A 143 -0.85 6.11 16.20
N PHE A 144 -1.59 6.74 15.28
CA PHE A 144 -1.17 6.91 13.88
C PHE A 144 -0.42 8.22 13.62
N GLU A 145 -0.06 8.97 14.66
CA GLU A 145 0.73 10.20 14.50
C GLU A 145 2.15 9.87 14.00
N GLY A 146 2.58 10.57 12.96
CA GLY A 146 3.90 10.33 12.34
C GLY A 146 3.95 9.15 11.37
N HIS A 147 2.86 8.40 11.23
CA HIS A 147 2.73 7.25 10.37
C HIS A 147 2.11 7.58 9.01
N SER A 148 2.54 6.88 7.97
CA SER A 148 2.15 7.20 6.60
C SER A 148 2.11 6.01 5.64
N ILE A 149 1.36 6.20 4.57
CA ILE A 149 1.42 5.37 3.38
C ILE A 149 2.23 6.13 2.33
N THR A 150 3.31 5.53 1.82
CA THR A 150 4.10 6.09 0.72
C THR A 150 3.83 5.31 -0.56
N VAL A 151 3.50 6.01 -1.63
CA VAL A 151 3.40 5.43 -2.97
C VAL A 151 4.51 6.01 -3.83
N SER A 152 5.30 5.15 -4.47
CA SER A 152 6.44 5.55 -5.32
C SER A 152 6.39 4.86 -6.68
N PHE A 153 6.63 5.63 -7.74
CA PHE A 153 6.73 5.13 -9.11
C PHE A 153 8.13 5.43 -9.66
N SER A 154 8.79 4.44 -10.26
CA SER A 154 10.17 4.58 -10.71
C SER A 154 10.48 3.88 -12.05
N GLY A 155 11.58 4.29 -12.68
CA GLY A 155 12.08 3.74 -13.94
C GLY A 155 13.36 4.43 -14.39
N ALA A 156 13.56 4.58 -15.70
CA ALA A 156 14.74 5.26 -16.24
C ALA A 156 14.71 6.78 -16.02
N GLU A 157 13.52 7.38 -16.16
CA GLU A 157 13.28 8.82 -16.08
C GLU A 157 11.78 9.08 -15.89
N VAL A 158 11.39 9.91 -14.92
CA VAL A 158 10.03 10.43 -14.81
C VAL A 158 9.91 11.66 -15.70
N VAL A 159 9.06 11.62 -16.72
CA VAL A 159 8.88 12.74 -17.66
C VAL A 159 7.77 13.69 -17.20
N ASP A 160 6.70 13.16 -16.60
CA ASP A 160 5.57 13.94 -16.08
C ASP A 160 4.98 13.29 -14.82
N THR A 161 4.49 14.07 -13.87
CA THR A 161 3.89 13.57 -12.62
C THR A 161 3.18 14.69 -11.87
N ASN A 162 2.13 14.36 -11.10
CA ASN A 162 1.54 15.25 -10.10
C ASN A 162 2.00 14.95 -8.66
N MET A 163 2.98 14.05 -8.51
CA MET A 163 3.58 13.65 -7.24
C MET A 163 4.91 14.39 -7.01
N THR A 164 5.56 14.14 -5.87
CA THR A 164 6.88 14.72 -5.58
C THR A 164 7.97 13.98 -6.35
N ARG A 165 8.59 14.62 -7.34
CA ARG A 165 9.69 14.03 -8.11
C ARG A 165 11.00 14.05 -7.33
N ALA A 166 11.74 12.94 -7.34
CA ALA A 166 13.08 12.85 -6.77
C ALA A 166 14.09 13.73 -7.52
N ALA A 167 15.16 14.14 -6.83
CA ALA A 167 16.18 15.03 -7.37
C ALA A 167 16.97 14.43 -8.56
N ASP A 168 17.07 13.10 -8.63
CA ASP A 168 17.69 12.39 -9.75
C ASP A 168 16.75 12.22 -10.96
N GLY A 169 15.48 12.61 -10.81
CA GLY A 169 14.44 12.53 -11.82
C GLY A 169 13.97 11.11 -12.14
N ARG A 170 14.34 10.10 -11.35
CA ARG A 170 14.06 8.68 -11.66
C ARG A 170 12.84 8.10 -10.96
N SER A 171 12.40 8.76 -9.90
CA SER A 171 11.19 8.38 -9.18
C SER A 171 10.31 9.58 -8.87
N ALA A 172 9.04 9.29 -8.62
CA ALA A 172 8.07 10.22 -8.06
C ALA A 172 7.33 9.54 -6.92
N SER A 173 7.17 10.23 -5.79
CA SER A 173 6.55 9.69 -4.60
C SER A 173 5.48 10.61 -4.02
N GLN A 174 4.49 10.00 -3.38
CA GLN A 174 3.46 10.66 -2.61
C GLN A 174 3.44 10.05 -1.21
N VAL A 175 3.60 10.89 -0.20
CA VAL A 175 3.43 10.51 1.20
C VAL A 175 2.02 10.89 1.63
N ILE A 176 1.29 9.96 2.21
CA ILE A 176 -0.11 10.09 2.60
C ILE A 176 -0.16 9.86 4.11
N PRO A 177 -0.31 10.92 4.93
CA PRO A 177 -0.37 10.77 6.38
C PRO A 177 -1.60 9.97 6.79
N MET A 178 -1.42 8.97 7.65
CA MET A 178 -2.52 8.13 8.10
C MET A 178 -3.56 8.94 8.88
N THR A 179 -3.13 9.94 9.65
CA THR A 179 -4.05 10.86 10.36
C THR A 179 -4.93 11.68 9.41
N ALA A 180 -4.43 12.05 8.23
CA ALA A 180 -5.22 12.79 7.25
C ALA A 180 -6.25 11.87 6.57
N LEU A 181 -5.89 10.61 6.30
CA LEU A 181 -6.79 9.54 5.84
C LEU A 181 -7.93 9.30 6.83
N ILE A 182 -7.59 9.09 8.11
CA ILE A 182 -8.57 8.81 9.17
C ILE A 182 -9.56 9.95 9.31
N ASN A 183 -9.09 11.20 9.34
CA ASN A 183 -9.95 12.37 9.49
C ASN A 183 -10.71 12.77 8.20
N GLY A 184 -10.50 12.07 7.07
CA GLY A 184 -11.08 12.49 5.78
C GLY A 184 -10.63 13.88 5.34
N THR A 185 -9.45 14.33 5.78
CA THR A 185 -8.89 15.67 5.48
C THR A 185 -7.82 15.65 4.41
N LEU A 186 -7.65 14.51 3.74
CA LEU A 186 -6.72 14.37 2.62
C LEU A 186 -7.07 15.34 1.49
N ASP A 187 -6.17 16.29 1.25
CA ASP A 187 -6.15 17.12 0.06
C ASP A 187 -5.20 16.49 -0.96
N ILE A 188 -5.65 15.41 -1.61
CA ILE A 188 -4.91 14.71 -2.66
C ILE A 188 -5.69 14.77 -3.98
N PRO A 189 -5.01 14.86 -5.13
CA PRO A 189 -5.69 14.81 -6.44
C PRO A 189 -6.44 13.49 -6.57
N SER A 190 -7.49 13.47 -7.39
CA SER A 190 -8.35 12.29 -7.64
C SER A 190 -7.59 11.07 -8.19
N GLU A 191 -6.37 11.28 -8.66
CA GLU A 191 -5.46 10.26 -9.17
C GLU A 191 -4.03 10.73 -8.89
N LEU A 192 -3.16 9.82 -8.44
CA LEU A 192 -1.71 9.99 -8.42
C LEU A 192 -1.13 9.35 -9.68
N PHE A 193 -0.24 10.03 -10.39
CA PHE A 193 0.35 9.47 -11.59
C PHE A 193 1.80 9.84 -11.81
N ALA A 194 2.50 8.99 -12.55
CA ALA A 194 3.76 9.32 -13.18
C ALA A 194 3.80 8.74 -14.60
N VAL A 195 4.26 9.55 -15.55
CA VAL A 195 4.69 9.08 -16.87
C VAL A 195 6.18 8.83 -16.78
N VAL A 196 6.58 7.58 -16.98
CA VAL A 196 7.93 7.09 -16.73
C VAL A 196 8.47 6.43 -18.00
N ARG A 197 9.73 6.70 -18.31
CA ARG A 197 10.49 6.01 -19.34
C ARG A 197 10.88 4.63 -18.82
N ALA A 198 10.51 3.60 -19.58
CA ALA A 198 10.96 2.24 -19.31
C ALA A 198 12.50 2.13 -19.46
N PRO A 199 13.17 1.28 -18.68
CA PRO A 199 14.60 0.99 -18.81
C PRO A 199 15.05 0.53 -20.20
#